data_AF-A0A9P0M8N5-F1
#
_entry.id   AF-A0A9P0M8N5-F1
#
_cell.length_a   1.000
_cell.length_b   1.000
_cell.length_c   1.000
_cell.angle_alpha   90.00
_cell.angle_beta   90.00
_cell.angle_gamma   90.00
#
_symmetry.space_group_name_H-M   'P 1'
#
loop_
_entity.id
_entity.type
_entity.pdbx_description
1 polymer ?
#
loop_
_entity_poly.entity_id
_entity_poly.type
_entity_poly.pdbx_seq_one_letter_code
_entity_poly.pdbx_strand_id
1 'polypeptide(L)' 'MVESCSAVNCCKRRRKDVKMKFHRIPTDPNMKLWLHAIRREKFTLSTTTVICEKHFTPEDYEPIS' A
#
# COMPACT_ATOMS: atom_id res chain seq x y z
N MET A 1 0.07 16.48 -4.16
CA MET A 1 -0.04 15.15 -4.82
C MET A 1 -1.03 14.31 -4.03
N VAL A 2 -2.05 13.72 -4.66
CA VAL A 2 -3.02 12.85 -3.96
C VAL A 2 -2.48 11.42 -4.00
N GLU A 3 -2.20 10.85 -2.83
CA GLU A 3 -1.79 9.44 -2.73
C GLU A 3 -3.01 8.53 -3.00
N SER A 4 -2.85 7.57 -3.91
CA SER A 4 -3.89 6.59 -4.25
C SER A 4 -3.40 5.18 -4.00
N CYS A 5 -4.30 4.31 -3.55
CA CYS A 5 -3.95 2.91 -3.36
C CYS A 5 -3.50 2.29 -4.69
N SER A 6 -2.35 1.62 -4.65
CA SER A 6 -1.74 0.98 -5.81
C SER A 6 -2.20 -0.45 -6.04
N ALA A 7 -2.98 -1.02 -5.10
CA ALA A 7 -3.54 -2.36 -5.23
C ALA A 7 -4.53 -2.46 -6.40
N VAL A 8 -4.52 -3.60 -7.08
CA VAL A 8 -5.47 -3.90 -8.16
C VAL A 8 -6.89 -3.87 -7.62
N ASN A 9 -7.80 -3.28 -8.39
CA ASN A 9 -9.21 -3.06 -8.04
C ASN A 9 -9.46 -2.18 -6.81
N CYS A 10 -8.48 -1.40 -6.36
CA CYS A 10 -8.67 -0.43 -5.27
C CYS A 10 -8.78 1.00 -5.78
N CYS A 11 -9.96 1.60 -5.65
CA CYS A 11 -10.21 3.00 -6.00
C CYS A 11 -10.05 3.96 -4.80
N LYS A 12 -9.44 3.52 -3.69
CA LYS A 12 -9.27 4.36 -2.49
C LYS A 12 -8.17 5.40 -2.72
N ARG A 13 -8.50 6.65 -2.44
CA ARG A 13 -7.61 7.81 -2.51
C ARG A 13 -7.53 8.48 -1.16
N ARG A 14 -6.36 9.03 -0.83
CA ARG A 14 -6.14 9.77 0.40
C ARG A 14 -6.97 11.05 0.36
N ARG A 15 -7.97 11.10 1.24
CA ARG A 15 -8.93 12.19 1.39
C ARG A 15 -8.80 12.74 2.80
N LYS A 16 -8.82 14.07 2.97
CA LYS A 16 -8.70 14.69 4.30
C LYS A 16 -9.93 14.40 5.18
N ASP A 17 -11.07 14.23 4.53
CA ASP A 17 -12.37 13.85 5.07
C ASP A 17 -12.45 12.39 5.56
N VAL A 18 -11.52 11.52 5.14
CA VAL A 18 -11.52 10.10 5.51
C VAL A 18 -10.28 9.79 6.34
N LYS A 19 -10.48 9.39 7.60
CA LYS A 19 -9.42 8.76 8.41
C LYS A 19 -9.16 7.35 7.87
N MET A 20 -8.33 7.27 6.83
CA MET A 20 -7.81 6.01 6.29
C MET A 20 -6.28 6.04 6.30
N LYS A 21 -5.67 4.95 6.80
CA LYS A 21 -4.22 4.79 6.79
C LYS A 21 -3.74 4.30 5.44
N PHE A 22 -2.62 4.86 5.00
CA PHE A 22 -1.91 4.48 3.78
C PHE A 22 -0.49 4.08 4.18
N HIS A 23 -0.11 2.86 3.83
CA HIS A 23 1.17 2.26 4.13
C HIS A 23 2.08 2.39 2.92
N ARG A 24 3.29 2.91 3.14
CA ARG A 24 4.35 2.94 2.14
C ARG A 24 5.03 1.59 2.09
N ILE A 25 5.41 1.19 0.88
CA ILE A 25 6.08 -0.08 0.66
C ILE A 25 7.57 0.10 1.01
N PRO A 26 8.14 -0.76 1.87
CA PRO A 26 9.57 -0.72 2.20
C PRO A 26 10.41 -1.12 0.98
N THR A 27 11.60 -0.54 0.86
CA THR A 27 12.43 -0.63 -0.35
C THR A 27 13.14 -1.98 -0.53
N ASP A 28 13.57 -2.68 0.52
CA ASP A 28 14.17 -4.02 0.39
C ASP A 28 14.32 -4.65 1.77
N PRO A 29 14.12 -5.98 1.98
CA PRO A 29 14.08 -7.09 1.01
C PRO A 29 12.68 -7.54 0.52
N ASN A 30 11.60 -6.99 1.08
CA ASN A 30 10.24 -7.47 0.78
C ASN A 30 9.62 -6.86 -0.48
N MET A 31 10.33 -5.99 -1.22
CA MET A 31 9.81 -5.31 -2.42
C MET A 31 9.26 -6.29 -3.47
N LYS A 32 9.90 -7.45 -3.64
CA LYS A 32 9.46 -8.48 -4.59
C LYS A 32 8.10 -9.09 -4.22
N LEU A 33 7.85 -9.30 -2.93
CA LEU A 33 6.56 -9.79 -2.44
C LEU A 33 5.46 -8.76 -2.69
N TRP A 34 5.76 -7.48 -2.48
CA TRP A 34 4.83 -6.38 -2.77
C TRP A 34 4.51 -6.25 -4.26
N LEU A 35 5.51 -6.35 -5.13
CA LEU A 35 5.30 -6.39 -6.59
C LEU A 35 4.38 -7.55 -6.99
N HIS A 36 4.62 -8.73 -6.42
CA HIS A 36 3.78 -9.90 -6.67
C HIS A 36 2.36 -9.72 -6.12
N ALA A 37 2.19 -9.14 -4.93
CA ALA A 37 0.89 -8.89 -4.31
C ALA A 37 0.07 -7.84 -5.07
N ILE A 38 0.71 -6.79 -5.60
CA ILE A 38 0.05 -5.77 -6.42
C ILE A 38 -0.44 -6.34 -7.75
N ARG A 39 0.15 -7.43 -8.26
CA ARG A 39 -0.28 -8.14 -9.49
C ARG A 39 -0.50 -7.23 -10.71
N ARG A 40 0.30 -6.16 -10.81
CA ARG A 40 0.18 -5.19 -11.91
C ARG A 40 1.35 -5.37 -12.87
N GLU A 41 1.04 -5.74 -14.11
CA GLU A 41 2.04 -5.90 -15.15
C GLU A 41 2.77 -4.56 -15.40
N LYS A 42 4.09 -4.63 -15.54
CA LYS A 42 4.99 -3.46 -15.75
C LYS A 42 4.90 -2.37 -14.67
N PHE A 43 4.55 -2.74 -13.44
CA PHE A 43 4.53 -1.78 -12.34
C PHE A 43 5.91 -1.65 -11.68
N THR A 44 6.42 -0.43 -11.63
CA THR A 44 7.65 -0.10 -10.91
C THR A 44 7.28 0.50 -9.56
N LEU A 45 7.74 -0.12 -8.47
CA LEU A 45 7.59 0.45 -7.14
C LEU A 45 8.34 1.78 -7.08
N SER A 46 7.58 2.85 -6.88
CA SER A 46 8.09 4.20 -6.58
C SER A 46 7.95 4.49 -5.09
N THR A 47 8.70 5.47 -4.57
CA THR A 47 8.57 6.01 -3.21
C THR A 47 7.19 6.60 -2.91
N THR A 48 6.39 6.85 -3.95
CA THR A 48 5.00 7.31 -3.88
C THR A 48 3.99 6.17 -3.82
N THR A 49 4.44 4.92 -3.96
CA THR A 49 3.56 3.74 -3.94
C THR A 49 3.06 3.50 -2.54
N VAL A 50 1.73 3.56 -2.39
CA VAL A 50 1.06 3.29 -1.12
C VAL A 50 -0.07 2.29 -1.28
N ILE A 51 -0.34 1.54 -0.21
CA ILE A 51 -1.47 0.62 -0.09
C ILE A 51 -2.33 1.06 1.09
N CYS A 52 -3.66 1.05 0.94
CA CYS A 52 -4.55 1.43 2.02
C CYS A 52 -4.71 0.28 3.04
N GLU A 53 -5.04 0.62 4.29
CA GLU A 53 -5.21 -0.35 5.39
C GLU A 53 -6.24 -1.46 5.11
N LYS A 54 -7.15 -1.28 4.14
CA LYS A 54 -8.12 -2.31 3.77
C LYS A 54 -7.50 -3.59 3.20
N HIS A 55 -6.27 -3.52 2.71
CA HIS A 55 -5.54 -4.68 2.20
C HIS A 55 -4.68 -5.35 3.28
N PHE A 56 -4.71 -4.81 4.50
CA PHE A 56 -4.03 -5.35 5.66
C PHE A 56 -5.07 -5.87 6.63
N THR A 57 -4.75 -6.99 7.24
CA THR A 57 -5.46 -7.49 8.40
C THR A 57 -4.79 -6.94 9.67
N PRO A 58 -5.50 -6.90 10.81
CA PRO A 58 -4.90 -6.51 12.08
C PRO A 58 -3.65 -7.33 12.44
N GLU A 59 -3.57 -8.58 11.97
CA GLU A 59 -2.45 -9.51 12.19
C GLU A 59 -1.19 -9.13 11.40
N ASP A 60 -1.34 -8.37 10.30
CA ASP A 60 -0.22 -7.87 9.51
C ASP A 60 0.50 -6.70 10.18
N TYR A 61 -0.05 -6.15 11.26
CA TYR A 61 0.56 -5.08 12.04
C TYR A 61 1.33 -5.66 13.21
N GLU A 62 2.62 -5.36 13.28
CA GLU A 62 3.40 -5.67 14.48
C GLU A 62 2.85 -4.83 15.66
N PRO A 63 2.46 -5.47 16.77
CA PRO A 63 2.07 -4.74 17.97
C PRO A 63 3.29 -3.98 18.49
N ILE A 64 3.18 -2.66 18.56
CA ILE A 64 4.17 -1.81 19.21
C ILE A 64 4.16 -2.22 20.70
N SER A 65 5.18 -2.99 21.11
CA SER A 65 5.42 -3.38 22.50
C SER A 65 6.31 -2.36 23.21
#